data_AF-A0A3B4UFU8-F1
#
_entry.id   AF-A0A3B4UFU8-F1
#
_cell.length_a   1.000
_cell.length_b   1.000
_cell.length_c   1.000
_cell.angle_alpha   90.00
_cell.angle_beta   90.00
_cell.angle_gamma   90.00
#
_symmetry.space_group_name_H-M   'P 1'
#
loop_
_entity.id
_entity.type
_entity.pdbx_description
1 polymer ?
#
loop_
_entity_poly.entity_id
_entity_poly.type
_entity_poly.pdbx_seq_one_letter_code
_entity_poly.pdbx_strand_id
1 'polypeptide(L)'
;MQDSSMAQLCLFLCICVIVWLHTSLGLPPQHRGWLRLLEEGEGCRECTQYLCPPVPDDCPAGRVQDDCGCCEQCANVEGQQCDPDGAQKFYGRCGEGLVCQRKIPKREHRAEPEPTCVCQDKGFVCGSDGWTYPNVCQMREAANRRNTSLKLTGRGPCYSAPRILQGPRNLSNYTGNDIVFGCEVSAYPLPNLNWKKTGSDNFLPGDDPHISVQARGGPQRYTVSTWLQIEGIHISDAGVYSCISHNALGETSASAQLTVLRQVGKVMKGHVEEEEEYFDHLEEGSGDGQLASGDYLALI
;
A
#
# COMPACT_ATOMS: atom_id res chain seq x y z
N MET A 1 8.36 96.38 35.31
CA MET A 1 9.10 95.59 34.30
C MET A 1 9.82 94.45 35.02
N GLN A 2 9.10 93.44 35.50
CA GLN A 2 9.72 92.26 36.12
C GLN A 2 8.87 90.98 36.09
N ASP A 3 7.71 90.98 35.40
CA ASP A 3 6.81 89.80 35.33
C ASP A 3 6.88 89.04 34.00
N SER A 4 7.35 89.66 32.93
CA SER A 4 7.44 89.02 31.60
C SER A 4 8.61 88.05 31.46
N SER A 5 9.66 88.18 32.28
CA SER A 5 10.85 87.31 32.23
C SER A 5 10.61 85.95 32.91
N MET A 6 9.89 85.93 34.04
CA MET A 6 9.56 84.68 34.75
C MET A 6 8.58 83.81 33.97
N ALA A 7 7.60 84.43 33.29
CA ALA A 7 6.67 83.71 32.42
C ALA A 7 7.37 83.08 31.21
N GLN A 8 8.34 83.77 30.60
CA GLN A 8 9.12 83.25 29.48
C GLN A 8 10.04 82.10 29.90
N LEU A 9 10.68 82.20 31.08
CA LEU A 9 11.51 81.12 31.65
C LEU A 9 10.69 79.87 31.97
N CYS A 10 9.49 80.02 32.55
CA CYS A 10 8.59 78.88 32.80
C CYS A 10 8.10 78.24 31.50
N LEU A 11 7.78 79.03 30.47
CA LEU A 11 7.37 78.49 29.18
C LEU A 11 8.51 77.69 28.51
N PHE A 12 9.74 78.22 28.58
CA PHE A 12 10.92 77.56 28.04
C PHE A 12 11.23 76.25 28.80
N LEU A 13 11.16 76.26 30.13
CA LEU A 13 11.36 75.06 30.93
C LEU A 13 10.29 74.00 30.67
N CYS A 14 9.02 74.38 30.50
CA CYS A 14 7.95 73.45 30.10
C CYS A 14 8.20 72.85 28.71
N ILE A 15 8.60 73.67 27.72
CA ILE A 15 8.93 73.16 26.38
C ILE A 15 10.14 72.23 26.44
N CYS A 16 11.18 72.59 27.19
CA CYS A 16 12.35 71.75 27.37
C CYS A 16 12.00 70.42 28.04
N VAL A 17 11.13 70.41 29.07
CA VAL A 17 10.67 69.19 29.75
C VAL A 17 9.81 68.33 28.81
N ILE A 18 8.91 68.92 28.02
CA ILE A 18 8.09 68.21 27.02
C ILE A 18 8.99 67.61 25.92
N VAL A 19 9.96 68.37 25.41
CA VAL A 19 10.94 67.88 24.43
C VAL A 19 11.80 66.78 25.04
N TRP A 20 12.23 66.92 26.30
CA TRP A 20 12.99 65.87 27.01
C TRP A 20 12.17 64.60 27.23
N LEU A 21 10.90 64.71 27.61
CA LEU A 21 9.96 63.59 27.70
C LEU A 21 9.77 62.91 26.33
N HIS A 22 9.64 63.68 25.25
CA HIS A 22 9.54 63.12 23.90
C HIS A 22 10.85 62.46 23.42
N THR A 23 12.01 62.99 23.79
CA THR A 23 13.31 62.41 23.39
C THR A 23 13.76 61.25 24.26
N SER A 24 13.38 61.19 25.54
CA SER A 24 13.79 60.13 26.49
C SER A 24 12.86 58.91 26.47
N LEU A 25 11.59 59.06 26.08
CA LEU A 25 10.68 57.92 25.90
C LEU A 25 10.88 57.14 24.60
N GLY A 26 11.81 57.55 23.73
CA GLY A 26 12.38 56.69 22.69
C GLY A 26 11.38 55.88 21.84
N LEU A 27 10.15 56.35 21.66
CA LEU A 27 9.16 55.68 20.81
C LEU A 27 9.21 56.35 19.44
N PRO A 28 9.76 55.67 18.41
CA PRO A 28 9.82 56.22 17.07
C PRO A 28 8.40 56.52 16.56
N PRO A 29 8.16 57.61 15.81
CA PRO A 29 6.85 57.91 15.23
C PRO A 29 6.47 56.97 14.08
N GLN A 30 7.13 55.81 13.94
CA GLN A 30 7.01 54.90 12.80
C GLN A 30 6.18 53.64 13.10
N HIS A 31 5.69 53.45 14.33
CA HIS A 31 4.89 52.29 14.70
C HIS A 31 3.37 52.42 14.48
N ARG A 32 2.88 53.49 13.84
CA ARG A 32 1.47 53.52 13.38
C ARG A 32 1.22 52.76 12.08
N GLY A 33 2.26 52.41 11.33
CA GLY A 33 2.13 51.59 10.11
C GLY A 33 1.79 50.14 10.44
N TRP A 34 2.50 49.55 11.41
CA TRP A 34 2.25 48.18 11.86
C TRP A 34 0.94 48.04 12.63
N LEU A 35 0.57 49.03 13.46
CA LEU A 35 -0.73 49.04 14.14
C LEU A 35 -1.92 49.16 13.17
N ARG A 36 -1.79 49.89 12.05
CA ARG A 36 -2.79 49.86 10.97
C ARG A 36 -2.83 48.53 10.22
N LEU A 37 -1.68 47.88 10.02
CA LEU A 37 -1.61 46.54 9.43
C LEU A 37 -2.14 45.45 10.37
N LEU A 38 -2.10 45.66 11.69
CA LEU A 38 -2.76 44.82 12.70
C LEU A 38 -4.28 45.09 12.69
N GLU A 39 -4.73 46.35 12.63
CA GLU A 39 -6.17 46.68 12.57
C GLU A 39 -6.88 46.23 11.27
N GLU A 40 -6.17 46.18 10.14
CA GLU A 40 -6.72 45.70 8.85
C GLU A 40 -6.61 44.17 8.67
N GLY A 41 -5.97 43.47 9.61
CA GLY A 41 -5.69 42.02 9.53
C GLY A 41 -6.35 41.15 10.61
N GLU A 42 -7.01 41.72 11.61
CA GLU A 42 -7.32 41.00 12.87
C GLU A 42 -8.77 40.56 13.08
N GLY A 43 -9.66 40.73 12.09
CA GLY A 43 -11.06 40.38 12.29
C GLY A 43 -11.76 39.93 11.03
N CYS A 44 -12.57 38.88 11.16
CA CYS A 44 -13.57 38.57 10.17
C CYS A 44 -14.59 39.69 10.10
N ARG A 45 -14.81 40.22 8.90
CA ARG A 45 -15.88 41.18 8.61
C ARG A 45 -17.25 40.51 8.75
N GLU A 46 -18.29 41.31 8.95
CA GLU A 46 -19.68 40.83 8.94
C GLU A 46 -19.98 40.01 7.67
N CYS A 47 -20.60 38.85 7.85
CA CYS A 47 -20.76 37.92 6.74
C CYS A 47 -21.75 38.46 5.71
N THR A 48 -21.26 38.66 4.48
CA THR A 48 -22.05 39.17 3.37
C THR A 48 -22.20 38.08 2.31
N GLN A 49 -23.21 37.21 2.46
CA GLN A 49 -23.37 35.98 1.69
C GLN A 49 -23.39 36.16 0.16
N TYR A 50 -23.96 37.25 -0.35
CA TYR A 50 -24.05 37.49 -1.80
C TYR A 50 -22.69 37.82 -2.45
N LEU A 51 -21.65 38.11 -1.65
CA LEU A 51 -20.28 38.32 -2.14
C LEU A 51 -19.48 37.02 -2.20
N CYS A 52 -20.04 35.90 -1.75
CA CYS A 52 -19.34 34.62 -1.73
C CYS A 52 -19.19 34.06 -3.15
N PRO A 53 -18.00 33.54 -3.52
CA PRO A 53 -17.81 32.85 -4.78
C PRO A 53 -18.75 31.64 -4.92
N PRO A 54 -19.19 31.29 -6.15
CA PRO A 54 -19.93 30.06 -6.38
C PRO A 54 -19.04 28.85 -6.10
N VAL A 55 -19.59 27.86 -5.40
CA VAL A 55 -18.88 26.61 -5.06
C VAL A 55 -19.26 25.51 -6.05
N PRO A 56 -18.30 24.74 -6.59
CA PRO A 56 -18.58 23.59 -7.43
C PRO A 56 -19.54 22.58 -6.78
N ASP A 57 -20.33 21.89 -7.59
CA ASP A 57 -21.23 20.84 -7.09
C ASP A 57 -20.46 19.58 -6.65
N ASP A 58 -19.33 19.28 -7.31
CA ASP A 58 -18.44 18.17 -6.94
C ASP A 58 -17.41 18.61 -5.90
N CYS A 59 -17.78 18.50 -4.62
CA CYS A 59 -16.85 18.63 -3.50
C CYS A 59 -16.68 17.26 -2.82
N PRO A 60 -15.66 16.46 -3.19
CA PRO A 60 -15.49 15.10 -2.66
C PRO A 60 -15.37 15.03 -1.13
N ALA A 61 -14.68 15.96 -0.48
CA ALA A 61 -14.59 15.99 0.98
C ALA A 61 -15.75 16.75 1.67
N GLY A 62 -16.79 17.10 0.92
CA GLY A 62 -17.87 17.95 1.36
C GLY A 62 -17.51 19.44 1.27
N ARG A 63 -18.39 20.27 1.83
CA ARG A 63 -18.21 21.73 1.89
C ARG A 63 -17.83 22.13 3.31
N VAL A 64 -17.01 23.16 3.41
CA VAL A 64 -16.57 23.78 4.66
C VAL A 64 -16.69 25.28 4.53
N GLN A 65 -16.88 25.95 5.66
CA GLN A 65 -16.84 27.40 5.69
C GLN A 65 -15.41 27.92 5.72
N ASP A 66 -15.20 29.09 5.12
CA ASP A 66 -13.97 29.87 5.19
C ASP A 66 -13.56 30.18 6.64
N ASP A 67 -12.40 30.82 6.82
CA ASP A 67 -11.89 31.15 8.15
C ASP A 67 -12.81 32.02 8.99
N CYS A 68 -13.73 32.71 8.33
CA CYS A 68 -14.68 33.61 8.95
C CYS A 68 -16.06 32.99 9.17
N GLY A 69 -16.26 31.72 8.80
CA GLY A 69 -17.56 31.06 8.92
C GLY A 69 -18.61 31.63 7.94
N CYS A 70 -18.19 32.33 6.89
CA CYS A 70 -19.10 33.06 6.01
C CYS A 70 -19.37 32.36 4.69
N CYS A 71 -18.31 32.21 3.87
CA CYS A 71 -18.45 31.62 2.55
C CYS A 71 -18.18 30.12 2.57
N GLU A 72 -19.03 29.37 1.88
CA GLU A 72 -18.81 27.95 1.61
C GLU A 72 -17.67 27.77 0.60
N GLN A 73 -16.88 26.72 0.78
CA GLN A 73 -15.79 26.30 -0.10
C GLN A 73 -15.74 24.78 -0.15
N CYS A 74 -15.24 24.20 -1.24
CA CYS A 74 -14.96 22.76 -1.25
C CYS A 74 -13.82 22.47 -0.25
N ALA A 75 -14.00 21.42 0.53
CA ALA A 75 -12.99 21.00 1.48
C ALA A 75 -11.93 20.10 0.83
N ASN A 76 -10.75 20.05 1.42
CA ASN A 76 -9.66 19.21 0.96
C ASN A 76 -9.85 17.75 1.40
N VAL A 77 -9.59 16.82 0.47
CA VAL A 77 -9.65 15.36 0.72
C VAL A 77 -8.42 14.86 1.49
N GLU A 78 -8.49 13.62 1.97
CA GLU A 78 -7.36 12.96 2.61
C GLU A 78 -6.12 12.96 1.69
N GLY A 79 -4.97 13.39 2.21
CA GLY A 79 -3.70 13.48 1.49
C GLY A 79 -3.44 14.79 0.75
N GLN A 80 -4.45 15.67 0.56
CA GLN A 80 -4.23 17.00 0.00
C GLN A 80 -3.55 17.94 0.99
N GLN A 81 -2.83 18.93 0.47
CA GLN A 81 -2.24 20.01 1.27
C GLN A 81 -3.34 20.81 1.97
N CYS A 82 -2.99 21.43 3.10
CA CYS A 82 -3.91 22.24 3.88
C CYS A 82 -3.14 23.28 4.67
N ASP A 83 -3.83 24.34 5.09
CA ASP A 83 -3.21 25.38 5.90
C ASP A 83 -3.33 25.03 7.41
N PRO A 84 -2.21 24.71 8.09
CA PRO A 84 -2.22 24.48 9.52
C PRO A 84 -2.48 25.81 10.25
N ASP A 85 -3.28 25.75 11.30
CA ASP A 85 -3.55 26.87 12.22
C ASP A 85 -4.27 28.09 11.60
N GLY A 86 -4.76 27.99 10.35
CA GLY A 86 -5.45 29.10 9.65
C GLY A 86 -4.56 30.32 9.38
N ALA A 87 -3.25 30.20 9.62
CA ALA A 87 -2.29 31.31 9.50
C ALA A 87 -1.98 31.68 8.04
N GLN A 88 -2.29 30.79 7.10
CA GLN A 88 -2.15 30.98 5.66
C GLN A 88 -3.47 30.55 5.01
N LYS A 89 -3.86 31.19 3.90
CA LYS A 89 -5.15 30.93 3.19
C LYS A 89 -4.92 30.35 1.80
N PHE A 90 -3.83 29.62 1.60
CA PHE A 90 -3.39 29.22 0.27
C PHE A 90 -3.95 27.86 -0.15
N TYR A 91 -3.89 26.87 0.74
CA TYR A 91 -4.28 25.50 0.43
C TYR A 91 -5.72 25.19 0.87
N GLY A 92 -6.28 25.94 1.82
CA GLY A 92 -7.64 25.76 2.31
C GLY A 92 -7.78 24.74 3.44
N ARG A 93 -9.04 24.39 3.74
CA ARG A 93 -9.44 23.62 4.94
C ARG A 93 -9.74 22.17 4.59
N CYS A 94 -9.41 21.27 5.51
CA CYS A 94 -9.76 19.86 5.39
C CYS A 94 -11.26 19.61 5.61
N GLY A 95 -11.80 18.58 4.95
CA GLY A 95 -13.19 18.17 5.12
C GLY A 95 -13.55 17.63 6.50
N GLU A 96 -14.82 17.33 6.69
CA GLU A 96 -15.34 16.82 7.95
C GLU A 96 -14.62 15.53 8.37
N GLY A 97 -14.11 15.48 9.61
CA GLY A 97 -13.37 14.34 10.15
C GLY A 97 -11.90 14.25 9.73
N LEU A 98 -11.42 15.19 8.91
CA LEU A 98 -10.02 15.34 8.53
C LEU A 98 -9.35 16.43 9.37
N VAL A 99 -8.06 16.26 9.67
CA VAL A 99 -7.23 17.27 10.36
C VAL A 99 -6.02 17.59 9.53
N CYS A 100 -5.68 18.87 9.47
CA CYS A 100 -4.46 19.32 8.83
C CYS A 100 -3.25 18.99 9.71
N GLN A 101 -2.40 18.06 9.28
CA GLN A 101 -1.28 17.57 10.07
C GLN A 101 0.06 17.82 9.37
N ARG A 102 0.98 18.50 10.08
CA ARG A 102 2.40 18.59 9.70
C ARG A 102 3.08 17.25 10.01
N LYS A 103 3.76 16.64 9.02
CA LYS A 103 4.52 15.41 9.26
C LYS A 103 5.87 15.77 9.89
N ILE A 104 6.25 15.12 10.98
CA ILE A 104 7.59 15.32 11.56
C ILE A 104 8.60 14.63 10.63
N PRO A 105 9.60 15.33 10.09
CA PRO A 105 10.60 14.71 9.22
C PRO A 105 11.37 13.63 9.99
N LYS A 106 11.42 12.41 9.44
CA LYS A 106 12.16 11.27 10.05
C LYS A 106 13.69 11.40 9.94
N ARG A 107 14.20 12.44 9.27
CA ARG A 107 15.64 12.73 9.10
C ARG A 107 15.88 14.23 8.93
N GLU A 108 16.99 14.68 9.49
CA GLU A 108 17.45 16.07 9.67
C GLU A 108 17.83 16.82 8.36
N HIS A 109 17.75 16.17 7.20
CA HIS A 109 18.21 16.72 5.91
C HIS A 109 17.18 16.63 4.76
N ARG A 110 15.88 16.63 5.06
CA ARG A 110 14.85 16.83 4.02
C ARG A 110 14.07 18.10 4.33
N ALA A 111 13.69 18.80 3.26
CA ALA A 111 12.72 19.88 3.34
C ALA A 111 11.54 19.44 4.22
N GLU A 112 11.10 20.34 5.10
CA GLU A 112 10.02 20.07 6.03
C GLU A 112 8.78 19.67 5.21
N PRO A 113 8.20 18.48 5.44
CA PRO A 113 7.12 18.00 4.61
C PRO A 113 5.88 18.87 4.82
N GLU A 114 5.27 19.25 3.71
CA GLU A 114 4.11 20.13 3.74
C GLU A 114 2.93 19.49 4.50
N PRO A 115 2.15 20.30 5.22
CA PRO A 115 0.98 19.86 5.97
C PRO A 115 -0.09 19.27 5.05
N THR A 116 -0.66 18.12 5.44
CA THR A 116 -1.68 17.43 4.65
C THR A 116 -2.89 17.02 5.50
N CYS A 117 -4.06 16.94 4.89
CA CYS A 117 -5.28 16.44 5.52
C CYS A 117 -5.16 14.93 5.82
N VAL A 118 -5.42 14.55 7.06
CA VAL A 118 -5.37 13.15 7.53
C VAL A 118 -6.67 12.81 8.25
N CYS A 119 -7.23 11.62 8.01
CA CYS A 119 -8.44 11.20 8.70
C CYS A 119 -8.18 10.98 10.20
N GLN A 120 -9.01 11.57 11.06
CA GLN A 120 -8.92 11.37 12.50
C GLN A 120 -9.21 9.91 12.87
N ASP A 121 -10.26 9.35 12.27
CA ASP A 121 -10.72 7.98 12.53
C ASP A 121 -9.97 6.99 11.64
N LYS A 122 -9.12 6.17 12.27
CA LYS A 122 -8.32 5.16 11.58
C LYS A 122 -9.01 3.81 11.61
N GLY A 123 -8.95 3.10 10.48
CA GLY A 123 -9.37 1.70 10.37
C GLY A 123 -10.59 1.52 9.49
N PHE A 124 -10.73 0.27 9.00
CA PHE A 124 -11.75 -0.07 8.03
C PHE A 124 -13.16 0.17 8.55
N VAL A 125 -14.07 0.51 7.63
CA VAL A 125 -15.50 0.67 7.92
C VAL A 125 -16.35 -0.02 6.87
N CYS A 126 -17.51 -0.51 7.29
CA CYS A 126 -18.48 -1.13 6.40
C CYS A 126 -19.58 -0.14 6.04
N GLY A 127 -19.69 0.18 4.75
CA GLY A 127 -20.74 1.03 4.22
C GLY A 127 -22.08 0.30 4.09
N SER A 128 -23.17 1.06 4.00
CA SER A 128 -24.52 0.55 3.72
C SER A 128 -24.67 -0.06 2.33
N ASP A 129 -23.70 0.16 1.46
CA ASP A 129 -23.56 -0.43 0.13
C ASP A 129 -22.86 -1.80 0.15
N GLY A 130 -22.48 -2.30 1.34
CA GLY A 130 -21.76 -3.57 1.50
C GLY A 130 -20.28 -3.49 1.15
N TRP A 131 -19.75 -2.30 0.84
CA TRP A 131 -18.33 -2.10 0.54
C TRP A 131 -17.54 -1.76 1.79
N THR A 132 -16.33 -2.31 1.86
CA THR A 132 -15.37 -1.98 2.91
C THR A 132 -14.53 -0.80 2.46
N TYR A 133 -14.52 0.26 3.25
CA TYR A 133 -13.70 1.45 3.03
C TYR A 133 -12.52 1.47 4.00
N PRO A 134 -11.35 2.01 3.62
CA PRO A 134 -10.17 2.06 4.50
C PRO A 134 -10.36 2.88 5.78
N ASN A 135 -11.21 3.91 5.73
CA ASN A 135 -11.63 4.74 6.85
C ASN A 135 -12.95 5.46 6.54
N VAL A 136 -13.51 6.15 7.54
CA VAL A 136 -14.79 6.88 7.40
C VAL A 136 -14.70 8.08 6.46
N CYS A 137 -13.53 8.75 6.39
CA CYS A 137 -13.33 9.90 5.51
C CYS A 137 -13.40 9.50 4.04
N GLN A 138 -12.79 8.37 3.66
CA GLN A 138 -12.86 7.82 2.31
C GLN A 138 -14.24 7.27 1.95
N MET A 139 -14.97 6.71 2.92
CA MET A 139 -16.37 6.32 2.71
C MET A 139 -17.23 7.54 2.37
N ARG A 140 -17.07 8.63 3.12
CA ARG A 140 -17.78 9.90 2.87
C ARG A 140 -17.36 10.51 1.53
N GLU A 141 -16.07 10.46 1.19
CA GLU A 141 -15.58 10.91 -0.11
C GLU A 141 -16.24 10.14 -1.26
N ALA A 142 -16.30 8.82 -1.17
CA ALA A 142 -16.96 7.98 -2.18
C ALA A 142 -18.46 8.28 -2.28
N ALA A 143 -19.13 8.56 -1.15
CA ALA A 143 -20.53 8.96 -1.11
C ALA A 143 -20.75 10.28 -1.87
N ASN A 144 -19.93 11.29 -1.57
CA ASN A 144 -20.03 12.62 -2.18
C ASN A 144 -19.74 12.59 -3.69
N ARG A 145 -18.68 11.89 -4.11
CA ARG A 145 -18.35 11.74 -5.55
C ARG A 145 -19.45 11.08 -6.35
N ARG A 146 -20.20 10.16 -5.73
CA ARG A 146 -21.33 9.46 -6.37
C ARG A 146 -22.66 10.19 -6.15
N ASN A 147 -22.66 11.28 -5.38
CA ASN A 147 -23.86 11.97 -4.90
C ASN A 147 -24.89 10.98 -4.28
N THR A 148 -24.41 10.06 -3.44
CA THR A 148 -25.22 9.05 -2.75
C THR A 148 -25.13 9.20 -1.23
N SER A 149 -26.15 8.73 -0.52
CA SER A 149 -26.12 8.66 0.95
C SER A 149 -25.59 7.30 1.39
N LEU A 150 -24.33 7.25 1.83
CA LEU A 150 -23.74 6.07 2.45
C LEU A 150 -23.78 6.20 3.97
N LYS A 151 -24.34 5.19 4.65
CA LYS A 151 -24.37 5.12 6.11
C LYS A 151 -23.32 4.14 6.61
N LEU A 152 -22.75 4.45 7.77
CA LEU A 152 -21.87 3.54 8.48
C LEU A 152 -22.68 2.40 9.09
N THR A 153 -22.52 1.19 8.56
CA THR A 153 -23.21 -0.02 9.06
C THR A 153 -22.43 -0.65 10.22
N GLY A 154 -21.09 -0.58 10.19
CA GLY A 154 -20.25 -1.17 11.22
C GLY A 154 -18.80 -0.69 11.15
N ARG A 155 -18.11 -0.77 12.29
CA ARG A 155 -16.66 -0.57 12.37
C ARG A 155 -15.96 -1.88 12.04
N GLY A 156 -14.93 -1.81 11.20
CA GLY A 156 -14.28 -2.97 10.59
C GLY A 156 -14.76 -3.20 9.15
N PRO A 157 -14.18 -4.19 8.47
CA PRO A 157 -14.59 -4.59 7.13
C PRO A 157 -16.01 -5.17 7.13
N CYS A 158 -16.66 -5.10 5.98
CA CYS A 158 -17.91 -5.81 5.75
C CYS A 158 -17.68 -7.33 5.79
N TYR A 159 -18.69 -8.04 6.29
CA TYR A 159 -18.73 -9.49 6.24
C TYR A 159 -18.65 -9.96 4.78
N SER A 160 -17.74 -10.89 4.50
CA SER A 160 -17.46 -11.37 3.15
C SER A 160 -17.11 -12.86 3.15
N ALA A 161 -17.61 -13.57 2.14
CA ALA A 161 -17.20 -14.94 1.87
C ALA A 161 -15.71 -14.98 1.47
N PRO A 162 -15.02 -16.12 1.66
CA PRO A 162 -13.61 -16.20 1.41
C PRO A 162 -13.32 -16.03 -0.08
N ARG A 163 -12.31 -15.21 -0.39
CA ARG A 163 -11.86 -14.92 -1.76
C ARG A 163 -10.38 -15.18 -1.87
N ILE A 164 -9.99 -16.02 -2.83
CA ILE A 164 -8.59 -16.32 -3.10
C ILE A 164 -7.93 -15.13 -3.79
N LEU A 165 -6.93 -14.55 -3.15
CA LEU A 165 -6.10 -13.49 -3.70
C LEU A 165 -4.97 -14.08 -4.55
N GLN A 166 -4.34 -15.14 -4.04
CA GLN A 166 -3.29 -15.87 -4.73
C GLN A 166 -3.47 -17.36 -4.48
N GLY A 167 -3.72 -18.13 -5.55
CA GLY A 167 -3.81 -19.59 -5.47
C GLY A 167 -2.46 -20.30 -5.63
N PRO A 168 -2.41 -21.61 -5.35
CA PRO A 168 -1.24 -22.41 -5.64
C PRO A 168 -0.96 -22.47 -7.14
N ARG A 169 0.30 -22.72 -7.50
CA ARG A 169 0.75 -22.82 -8.90
C ARG A 169 1.22 -24.23 -9.19
N ASN A 170 1.06 -24.67 -10.44
CA ASN A 170 1.54 -25.97 -10.88
C ASN A 170 3.06 -26.08 -10.70
N LEU A 171 3.53 -27.24 -10.24
CA LEU A 171 4.94 -27.52 -9.99
C LEU A 171 5.35 -28.82 -10.68
N SER A 172 6.57 -28.83 -11.22
CA SER A 172 7.21 -30.01 -11.78
C SER A 172 8.59 -30.15 -11.17
N ASN A 173 8.88 -31.27 -10.51
CA ASN A 173 10.18 -31.46 -9.85
C ASN A 173 10.61 -32.94 -9.84
N TYR A 174 11.85 -33.22 -9.46
CA TYR A 174 12.39 -34.57 -9.37
C TYR A 174 12.17 -35.21 -8.00
N THR A 175 12.07 -36.54 -7.98
CA THR A 175 11.98 -37.34 -6.75
C THR A 175 13.08 -36.98 -5.76
N GLY A 176 12.73 -36.85 -4.48
CA GLY A 176 13.66 -36.50 -3.39
C GLY A 176 13.83 -34.99 -3.15
N ASN A 177 13.27 -34.12 -4.00
CA ASN A 177 13.26 -32.68 -3.76
C ASN A 177 12.09 -32.26 -2.86
N ASP A 178 12.27 -31.14 -2.16
CA ASP A 178 11.20 -30.52 -1.37
C ASP A 178 10.41 -29.52 -2.21
N ILE A 179 9.10 -29.42 -1.94
CA ILE A 179 8.23 -28.45 -2.61
C ILE A 179 7.32 -27.73 -1.62
N VAL A 180 6.80 -26.58 -2.03
CA VAL A 180 5.82 -25.82 -1.27
C VAL A 180 4.75 -25.24 -2.20
N PHE A 181 3.48 -25.51 -1.89
CA PHE A 181 2.34 -24.78 -2.44
C PHE A 181 1.93 -23.64 -1.50
N GLY A 182 1.56 -22.48 -2.06
CA GLY A 182 1.08 -21.33 -1.29
C GLY A 182 -0.33 -20.92 -1.71
N CYS A 183 -1.13 -20.46 -0.75
CA CYS A 183 -2.50 -19.97 -0.97
C CYS A 183 -2.77 -18.79 -0.04
N GLU A 184 -3.24 -17.67 -0.58
CA GLU A 184 -3.60 -16.46 0.16
C GLU A 184 -5.08 -16.14 -0.06
N VAL A 185 -5.80 -15.94 1.05
CA VAL A 185 -7.25 -15.75 1.06
C VAL A 185 -7.62 -14.53 1.89
N SER A 186 -8.52 -13.70 1.37
CA SER A 186 -9.17 -12.61 2.10
C SER A 186 -10.60 -13.00 2.49
N ALA A 187 -10.95 -12.82 3.76
CA ALA A 187 -12.34 -12.97 4.21
C ALA A 187 -12.57 -12.23 5.54
N TYR A 188 -13.82 -11.88 5.82
CA TYR A 188 -14.20 -11.42 7.15
C TYR A 188 -15.53 -12.05 7.59
N PRO A 189 -15.56 -12.81 8.70
CA PRO A 189 -14.45 -13.19 9.59
C PRO A 189 -13.40 -14.06 8.89
N LEU A 190 -12.22 -14.18 9.52
CA LEU A 190 -11.14 -15.02 9.00
C LEU A 190 -11.63 -16.47 8.78
N PRO A 191 -11.28 -17.08 7.64
CA PRO A 191 -11.79 -18.40 7.29
C PRO A 191 -10.93 -19.52 7.87
N ASN A 192 -11.52 -20.71 7.96
CA ASN A 192 -10.77 -21.95 8.13
C ASN A 192 -10.10 -22.31 6.79
N LEU A 193 -8.88 -22.84 6.85
CA LEU A 193 -8.09 -23.22 5.69
C LEU A 193 -7.69 -24.68 5.80
N ASN A 194 -7.96 -25.45 4.74
CA ASN A 194 -7.61 -26.86 4.63
C ASN A 194 -6.97 -27.14 3.28
N TRP A 195 -6.09 -28.15 3.24
CA TRP A 195 -5.54 -28.68 2.00
C TRP A 195 -6.08 -30.09 1.74
N LYS A 196 -6.34 -30.41 0.47
CA LYS A 196 -6.81 -31.72 0.06
C LYS A 196 -6.13 -32.15 -1.24
N LYS A 197 -5.68 -33.40 -1.30
CA LYS A 197 -5.24 -34.04 -2.55
C LYS A 197 -6.44 -34.68 -3.23
N THR A 198 -6.63 -34.45 -4.53
CA THR A 198 -7.72 -35.07 -5.29
C THR A 198 -7.62 -36.59 -5.22
N GLY A 199 -8.73 -37.25 -4.88
CA GLY A 199 -8.79 -38.71 -4.70
C GLY A 199 -8.51 -39.20 -3.27
N SER A 200 -8.05 -38.32 -2.36
CA SER A 200 -8.04 -38.59 -0.91
C SER A 200 -9.33 -38.12 -0.28
N ASP A 201 -9.89 -38.87 0.67
CA ASP A 201 -11.05 -38.41 1.44
C ASP A 201 -10.65 -37.44 2.57
N ASN A 202 -9.43 -37.59 3.09
CA ASN A 202 -8.92 -36.84 4.23
C ASN A 202 -8.25 -35.53 3.83
N PHE A 203 -8.30 -34.54 4.73
CA PHE A 203 -7.51 -33.31 4.64
C PHE A 203 -6.05 -33.57 5.03
N LEU A 204 -5.14 -32.82 4.40
CA LEU A 204 -3.71 -32.83 4.69
C LEU A 204 -3.40 -32.02 5.96
N PRO A 205 -2.35 -32.35 6.73
CA PRO A 205 -1.32 -33.38 6.45
C PRO A 205 -1.76 -34.83 6.70
N GLY A 206 -2.88 -35.06 7.39
CA GLY A 206 -3.31 -36.41 7.79
C GLY A 206 -2.28 -37.08 8.70
N ASP A 207 -2.01 -38.36 8.46
CA ASP A 207 -1.00 -39.16 9.19
C ASP A 207 0.34 -39.24 8.45
N ASP A 208 0.55 -38.39 7.43
CA ASP A 208 1.73 -38.46 6.57
C ASP A 208 2.90 -37.62 7.11
N PRO A 209 4.01 -38.24 7.57
CA PRO A 209 5.09 -37.51 8.23
C PRO A 209 5.90 -36.61 7.30
N HIS A 210 5.87 -36.82 5.98
CA HIS A 210 6.63 -35.99 5.03
C HIS A 210 5.82 -34.78 4.50
N ILE A 211 4.55 -34.62 4.92
CA ILE A 211 3.70 -33.50 4.56
C ILE A 211 3.47 -32.61 5.77
N SER A 212 3.62 -31.30 5.61
CA SER A 212 3.27 -30.33 6.64
C SER A 212 2.43 -29.18 6.08
N VAL A 213 1.49 -28.70 6.89
CA VAL A 213 0.64 -27.55 6.57
C VAL A 213 0.84 -26.46 7.60
N GLN A 214 1.06 -25.25 7.13
CA GLN A 214 1.18 -24.06 7.97
C GLN A 214 0.17 -23.01 7.53
N ALA A 215 -0.39 -22.28 8.49
CA ALA A 215 -1.22 -21.10 8.23
C ALA A 215 -0.80 -19.96 9.14
N ARG A 216 -0.73 -18.74 8.59
CA ARG A 216 -0.38 -17.50 9.31
C ARG A 216 -1.26 -16.35 8.83
N GLY A 217 -1.33 -15.27 9.61
CA GLY A 217 -1.88 -14.01 9.13
C GLY A 217 -1.15 -13.55 7.87
N GLY A 218 -1.91 -13.13 6.86
CA GLY A 218 -1.36 -12.67 5.58
C GLY A 218 -0.75 -11.27 5.67
N PRO A 219 -0.20 -10.75 4.56
CA PRO A 219 0.49 -9.46 4.52
C PRO A 219 -0.45 -8.28 4.79
N GLN A 220 -1.75 -8.44 4.59
CA GLN A 220 -2.77 -7.43 4.81
C GLN A 220 -3.72 -7.81 5.95
N ARG A 221 -4.41 -6.81 6.52
CA ARG A 221 -5.46 -7.05 7.51
C ARG A 221 -6.56 -7.93 6.89
N TYR A 222 -7.06 -8.90 7.65
CA TYR A 222 -8.13 -9.83 7.21
C TYR A 222 -7.75 -10.72 6.03
N THR A 223 -6.45 -10.89 5.81
CA THR A 223 -5.90 -11.92 4.92
C THR A 223 -5.23 -13.01 5.74
N VAL A 224 -5.24 -14.22 5.21
CA VAL A 224 -4.59 -15.39 5.78
C VAL A 224 -3.84 -16.11 4.66
N SER A 225 -2.64 -16.56 4.96
CA SER A 225 -1.79 -17.29 4.03
C SER A 225 -1.54 -18.69 4.57
N THR A 226 -1.63 -19.70 3.71
CA THR A 226 -1.33 -21.09 4.03
C THR A 226 -0.35 -21.69 3.05
N TRP A 227 0.51 -22.57 3.58
CA TRP A 227 1.53 -23.28 2.84
C TRP A 227 1.41 -24.78 3.10
N LEU A 228 1.44 -25.56 2.03
CA LEU A 228 1.54 -27.01 2.06
C LEU A 228 2.95 -27.38 1.58
N GLN A 229 3.74 -27.97 2.46
CA GLN A 229 5.09 -28.46 2.17
C GLN A 229 5.07 -29.99 2.06
N ILE A 230 5.77 -30.51 1.06
CA ILE A 230 6.02 -31.94 0.90
C ILE A 230 7.54 -32.13 0.82
N GLU A 231 8.09 -32.89 1.75
CA GLU A 231 9.51 -33.17 1.87
C GLU A 231 9.86 -34.45 1.12
N GLY A 232 10.96 -34.44 0.38
CA GLY A 232 11.48 -35.61 -0.31
C GLY A 232 10.47 -36.27 -1.26
N ILE A 233 9.89 -35.52 -2.21
CA ILE A 233 8.74 -35.99 -3.01
C ILE A 233 8.94 -37.37 -3.65
N HIS A 234 7.91 -38.19 -3.60
CA HIS A 234 7.79 -39.50 -4.23
C HIS A 234 6.89 -39.44 -5.47
N ILE A 235 6.97 -40.45 -6.33
CA ILE A 235 6.13 -40.54 -7.54
C ILE A 235 4.64 -40.63 -7.15
N SER A 236 4.33 -41.27 -6.02
CA SER A 236 2.99 -41.34 -5.43
C SER A 236 2.41 -39.98 -5.10
N ASP A 237 3.25 -38.96 -4.89
CA ASP A 237 2.82 -37.62 -4.48
C ASP A 237 2.27 -36.83 -5.67
N ALA A 238 2.57 -37.24 -6.90
CA ALA A 238 1.98 -36.66 -8.09
C ALA A 238 0.45 -36.63 -7.98
N GLY A 239 -0.15 -35.51 -8.37
CA GLY A 239 -1.58 -35.29 -8.23
C GLY A 239 -1.96 -33.82 -8.15
N VAL A 240 -3.26 -33.58 -7.99
CA VAL A 240 -3.81 -32.22 -7.84
C VAL A 240 -4.03 -31.93 -6.36
N TYR A 241 -3.53 -30.78 -5.92
CA TYR A 241 -3.64 -30.29 -4.55
C TYR A 241 -4.50 -29.04 -4.52
N SER A 242 -5.50 -29.03 -3.64
CA SER A 242 -6.49 -27.97 -3.51
C SER A 242 -6.42 -27.31 -2.15
N CYS A 243 -6.29 -25.98 -2.14
CA CYS A 243 -6.52 -25.13 -0.98
C CYS A 243 -8.03 -24.84 -0.90
N ILE A 244 -8.65 -25.19 0.22
CA ILE A 244 -10.08 -25.01 0.47
C ILE A 244 -10.22 -24.04 1.63
N SER A 245 -11.04 -23.00 1.45
CA SER A 245 -11.26 -21.96 2.45
C SER A 245 -12.73 -21.75 2.70
N HIS A 246 -13.12 -21.78 3.98
CA HIS A 246 -14.52 -21.75 4.40
C HIS A 246 -14.74 -20.78 5.58
N ASN A 247 -15.80 -19.96 5.49
CA ASN A 247 -16.35 -19.24 6.63
C ASN A 247 -17.89 -19.30 6.61
N ALA A 248 -18.55 -18.66 7.58
CA ALA A 248 -20.00 -18.68 7.70
C ALA A 248 -20.78 -18.11 6.49
N LEU A 249 -20.11 -17.37 5.59
CA LEU A 249 -20.70 -16.78 4.40
C LEU A 249 -20.47 -17.61 3.13
N GLY A 250 -19.57 -18.60 3.16
CA GLY A 250 -19.35 -19.48 2.02
C GLY A 250 -17.99 -20.16 1.99
N GLU A 251 -17.74 -20.83 0.87
CA GLU A 251 -16.53 -21.59 0.60
C GLU A 251 -15.94 -21.23 -0.77
N THR A 252 -14.61 -21.28 -0.88
CA THR A 252 -13.88 -21.15 -2.13
C THR A 252 -12.71 -22.12 -2.16
N SER A 253 -12.23 -22.48 -3.36
CA SER A 253 -11.06 -23.32 -3.51
C SER A 253 -10.23 -22.97 -4.75
N ALA A 254 -8.94 -23.26 -4.69
CA ALA A 254 -8.02 -23.20 -5.83
C ALA A 254 -7.07 -24.39 -5.81
N SER A 255 -6.71 -24.87 -6.99
CA SER A 255 -5.97 -26.12 -7.18
C SER A 255 -4.72 -25.94 -8.01
N ALA A 256 -3.73 -26.80 -7.77
CA ALA A 256 -2.51 -26.89 -8.57
C ALA A 256 -2.10 -28.35 -8.80
N GLN A 257 -1.49 -28.62 -9.94
CA GLN A 257 -0.94 -29.92 -10.32
C GLN A 257 0.51 -30.05 -9.86
N LEU A 258 0.84 -31.15 -9.20
CA LEU A 258 2.20 -31.63 -8.98
C LEU A 258 2.56 -32.70 -10.01
N THR A 259 3.65 -32.49 -10.73
CA THR A 259 4.27 -33.49 -11.61
C THR A 259 5.62 -33.91 -11.02
N VAL A 260 5.84 -35.22 -10.85
CA VAL A 260 7.06 -35.76 -10.27
C VAL A 260 7.82 -36.57 -11.31
N LEU A 261 9.09 -36.22 -11.53
CA LEU A 261 10.00 -36.90 -12.45
C LEU A 261 10.98 -37.78 -11.67
N ARG A 262 11.32 -38.95 -12.21
CA ARG A 262 12.37 -39.79 -11.61
C ARG A 262 13.73 -39.17 -11.84
N GLN A 263 14.55 -39.11 -10.79
CA GLN A 263 15.97 -38.77 -10.95
C GLN A 263 16.68 -39.97 -11.60
N VAL A 264 17.10 -39.83 -12.86
CA VAL A 264 17.96 -40.82 -13.51
C VAL A 264 19.37 -40.61 -12.95
N GLY A 265 19.82 -41.54 -12.10
CA GLY A 265 21.19 -41.53 -11.60
C GLY A 265 22.17 -41.51 -12.76
N LYS A 266 23.15 -40.61 -12.73
CA LYS A 266 24.34 -40.75 -13.59
C LYS A 266 24.93 -42.12 -13.28
N VAL A 267 24.84 -43.06 -14.24
CA VAL A 267 25.66 -44.26 -14.24
C VAL A 267 27.10 -43.77 -14.14
N MET A 268 27.75 -43.96 -12.99
CA MET A 268 29.21 -43.90 -12.92
C MET A 268 29.68 -44.94 -13.94
N LYS A 269 30.20 -44.48 -15.08
CA LYS A 269 30.81 -45.35 -16.08
C LYS A 269 31.83 -46.23 -15.35
N GLY A 270 31.49 -47.51 -15.21
CA GLY A 270 32.45 -48.54 -14.87
C GLY A 270 33.54 -48.51 -15.93
N HIS A 271 34.78 -48.65 -15.47
CA HIS A 271 35.94 -48.94 -16.27
C HIS A 271 35.61 -50.15 -17.16
N VAL A 272 35.64 -49.97 -18.48
CA VAL A 272 35.66 -51.10 -19.42
C VAL A 272 37.13 -51.39 -19.67
N GLU A 273 37.61 -52.51 -19.14
CA GLU A 273 38.81 -53.17 -19.65
C GLU A 273 38.41 -53.81 -20.98
N GLU A 274 39.01 -53.34 -22.07
CA GLU A 274 39.00 -54.05 -23.35
C GLU A 274 40.12 -55.08 -23.31
N GLU A 275 39.81 -56.36 -23.59
CA GLU A 275 40.77 -57.26 -24.25
C GLU A 275 40.05 -58.42 -24.96
N GLU A 276 40.03 -58.28 -26.29
CA GLU A 276 40.16 -59.25 -27.39
C GLU A 276 39.56 -60.66 -27.30
N GLU A 277 38.55 -60.92 -28.16
CA GLU A 277 38.03 -62.25 -28.46
C GLU A 277 38.69 -62.81 -29.74
N TYR A 278 39.44 -63.90 -29.56
CA TYR A 278 40.09 -64.70 -30.60
C TYR A 278 39.04 -65.52 -31.37
N PHE A 279 38.87 -65.22 -32.67
CA PHE A 279 37.93 -65.94 -33.54
C PHE A 279 38.67 -66.91 -34.47
N ASP A 280 38.35 -68.20 -34.32
CA ASP A 280 38.87 -69.32 -35.10
C ASP A 280 38.22 -69.34 -36.50
N HIS A 281 39.04 -69.51 -37.54
CA HIS A 281 38.60 -69.54 -38.93
C HIS A 281 38.51 -70.99 -39.44
N LEU A 282 37.28 -71.44 -39.72
CA LEU A 282 37.03 -72.49 -40.70
C LEU A 282 35.80 -72.11 -41.54
N GLU A 283 35.99 -71.84 -42.83
CA GLU A 283 35.48 -72.70 -43.90
C GLU A 283 35.93 -72.22 -45.30
N GLU A 284 36.24 -73.21 -46.13
CA GLU A 284 36.68 -73.14 -47.52
C GLU A 284 35.54 -72.75 -48.47
N GLY A 285 35.87 -72.13 -49.61
CA GLY A 285 34.89 -71.96 -50.69
C GLY A 285 35.32 -71.08 -51.87
N SER A 286 36.24 -71.59 -52.68
CA SER A 286 36.40 -71.41 -54.14
C SER A 286 35.60 -70.31 -54.88
N GLY A 287 36.30 -69.46 -55.64
CA GLY A 287 35.70 -68.68 -56.72
C GLY A 287 36.59 -67.54 -57.26
N ASP A 288 37.33 -67.83 -58.34
CA ASP A 288 38.12 -66.89 -59.15
C ASP A 288 37.30 -65.70 -59.70
N GLY A 289 37.95 -64.53 -59.87
CA GLY A 289 37.33 -63.41 -60.60
C GLY A 289 38.06 -62.06 -60.55
N GLN A 290 39.12 -61.95 -61.35
CA GLN A 290 39.93 -60.77 -61.70
C GLN A 290 39.20 -59.42 -61.99
N LEU A 291 39.99 -58.34 -61.83
CA LEU A 291 39.97 -57.02 -62.52
C LEU A 291 38.84 -56.03 -62.15
N ALA A 292 39.02 -54.70 -62.06
CA ALA A 292 40.15 -53.79 -62.27
C ALA A 292 39.79 -52.38 -61.69
N SER A 293 40.83 -51.57 -61.50
CA SER A 293 40.96 -50.09 -61.52
C SER A 293 39.72 -49.22 -61.24
N GLY A 294 39.79 -48.31 -60.26
CA GLY A 294 40.18 -46.90 -60.50
C GLY A 294 38.93 -46.07 -60.78
N ASP A 295 38.79 -44.79 -60.44
CA ASP A 295 39.61 -43.77 -59.83
C ASP A 295 38.61 -42.73 -59.31
N TYR A 296 39.03 -41.94 -58.31
CA TYR A 296 38.67 -40.54 -58.06
C TYR A 296 37.24 -40.01 -58.32
N LEU A 297 36.62 -39.44 -57.28
CA LEU A 297 36.53 -37.97 -57.13
C LEU A 297 35.84 -37.57 -55.81
N ALA A 298 36.55 -36.72 -55.05
CA ALA A 298 36.04 -35.87 -53.99
C ALA A 298 35.34 -34.64 -54.56
N LEU A 299 34.46 -34.02 -53.74
CA LEU A 299 33.92 -32.64 -53.73
C LEU A 299 32.49 -32.76 -53.16
N ILE A 300 32.04 -32.13 -52.07
CA ILE A 300 32.49 -31.04 -51.17
C ILE A 300 31.87 -31.35 -49.80
#